data_AF-A0A3M9XML1-F1
#
_entry.id   AF-A0A3M9XML1-F1
#
_cell.length_a   1.000
_cell.length_b   1.000
_cell.length_c   1.000
_cell.angle_alpha   90.00
_cell.angle_beta   90.00
_cell.angle_gamma   90.00
#
_symmetry.space_group_name_H-M   'P 1'
#
loop_
_entity.id
_entity.type
_entity.pdbx_description
1 polymer ?
#
loop_
_entity_poly.entity_id
_entity_poly.type
_entity_poly.pdbx_seq_one_letter_code
_entity_poly.pdbx_strand_id
1 'polypeptide(L)'
;MLKSHLIFSAAICASVLATVAARAEPLPSLGCYARAYDKAHLSAHKNQIVGKAWLSIETRKDTPPYPFLATLQFSAKGRGKAAFSTFGACKEDRGALLCNASLSAEETDLCKTKNDGVRHCRISYDKAGAFRIAAQPEGVLVTVVERLEMPGPDAGGRASYLYLSPDNAENHAFLLRPADAKACE
;
A
#
# COMPACT_ATOMS: atom_id res chain seq x y z
N MET A 1 77.26 20.78 -20.48
CA MET A 1 76.86 19.36 -20.66
C MET A 1 76.80 18.70 -19.29
N LEU A 2 75.61 18.53 -18.72
CA LEU A 2 75.35 17.57 -17.64
C LEU A 2 73.84 17.26 -17.63
N LYS A 3 73.54 16.00 -17.34
CA LYS A 3 72.36 15.22 -17.79
C LYS A 3 71.08 15.47 -17.00
N SER A 4 69.98 15.39 -17.74
CA SER A 4 68.60 15.20 -17.29
C SER A 4 68.43 14.03 -16.33
N HIS A 5 67.61 14.21 -15.29
CA HIS A 5 66.82 13.14 -14.70
C HIS A 5 65.42 13.69 -14.35
N LEU A 6 64.45 13.43 -15.23
CA LEU A 6 63.03 13.55 -14.96
C LEU A 6 62.61 12.33 -14.12
N ILE A 7 62.24 12.56 -12.87
CA ILE A 7 61.63 11.54 -12.00
C ILE A 7 60.11 11.68 -12.17
N PHE A 8 59.51 10.73 -12.87
CA PHE A 8 58.05 10.59 -12.92
C PHE A 8 57.58 9.90 -11.63
N SER A 9 56.98 10.65 -10.71
CA SER A 9 56.22 10.11 -9.58
C SER A 9 54.85 9.64 -10.08
N ALA A 10 54.67 8.32 -10.22
CA ALA A 10 53.36 7.72 -10.43
C ALA A 10 52.58 7.74 -9.12
N ALA A 11 51.62 8.66 -8.99
CA ALA A 11 50.63 8.66 -7.92
C ALA A 11 49.58 7.59 -8.23
N ILE A 12 49.56 6.52 -7.42
CA ILE A 12 48.54 5.47 -7.47
C ILE A 12 47.28 6.02 -6.78
N CYS A 13 46.31 6.50 -7.57
CA CYS A 13 44.97 6.79 -7.08
C CYS A 13 44.26 5.48 -6.73
N ALA A 14 44.26 5.12 -5.45
CA ALA A 14 43.42 4.04 -4.92
C ALA A 14 41.97 4.53 -4.83
N SER A 15 41.18 4.27 -5.88
CA SER A 15 39.74 4.48 -5.89
C SER A 15 39.08 3.46 -4.96
N VAL A 16 38.72 3.89 -3.74
CA VAL A 16 37.90 3.08 -2.82
C VAL A 16 36.49 2.99 -3.41
N LEU A 17 36.21 1.89 -4.12
CA LEU A 17 34.85 1.51 -4.49
C LEU A 17 34.12 1.08 -3.22
N ALA A 18 33.42 2.02 -2.58
CA ALA A 18 32.46 1.70 -1.52
C ALA A 18 31.30 0.92 -2.16
N THR A 19 31.31 -0.40 -2.02
CA THR A 19 30.15 -1.25 -2.28
C THR A 19 29.07 -0.89 -1.28
N VAL A 20 28.07 -0.12 -1.72
CA VAL A 20 26.83 0.06 -0.96
C VAL A 20 26.13 -1.29 -0.93
N ALA A 21 26.32 -2.04 0.15
CA ALA A 21 25.50 -3.21 0.41
C ALA A 21 24.05 -2.75 0.51
N ALA A 22 23.21 -3.16 -0.44
CA ALA A 22 21.77 -2.97 -0.37
C ALA A 22 21.29 -3.68 0.91
N ARG A 23 21.03 -2.92 1.98
CA ARG A 23 20.37 -3.45 3.17
C ARG A 23 18.99 -3.92 2.72
N ALA A 24 18.69 -5.19 2.97
CA ALA A 24 17.32 -5.68 2.88
C ALA A 24 16.46 -4.77 3.76
N GLU A 25 15.41 -4.17 3.19
CA GLU A 25 14.46 -3.39 3.96
C GLU A 25 13.84 -4.29 5.03
N PRO A 26 13.74 -3.84 6.29
CA PRO A 26 13.10 -4.65 7.32
C PRO A 26 11.65 -4.88 6.95
N LEU A 27 11.15 -6.08 7.21
CA LEU A 27 9.73 -6.37 7.03
C LEU A 27 8.86 -5.43 7.88
N PRO A 28 7.65 -5.08 7.40
CA PRO A 28 6.66 -4.37 8.21
C PRO A 28 6.42 -5.11 9.53
N SER A 29 6.40 -4.35 10.64
CA SER A 29 6.03 -4.93 11.94
C SER A 29 4.55 -5.30 11.96
N LEU A 30 4.20 -6.35 12.70
CA LEU A 30 2.81 -6.72 12.96
C LEU A 30 2.11 -5.62 13.79
N GLY A 31 0.77 -5.58 13.72
CA GLY A 31 -0.05 -4.68 14.53
C GLY A 31 -0.93 -3.74 13.70
N CYS A 32 -1.43 -2.71 14.36
CA CYS A 32 -2.37 -1.74 13.80
C CYS A 32 -1.64 -0.47 13.34
N TYR A 33 -2.05 0.03 12.18
CA TYR A 33 -1.61 1.28 11.61
C TYR A 33 -2.81 2.08 11.14
N ALA A 34 -2.71 3.40 11.24
CA ALA A 34 -3.79 4.28 10.80
C ALA A 34 -3.26 5.59 10.21
N ARG A 35 -4.11 6.22 9.41
CA ARG A 35 -3.96 7.61 8.99
C ARG A 35 -5.32 8.26 8.83
N ALA A 36 -5.48 9.42 9.45
CA ALA A 36 -6.57 10.34 9.15
C ALA A 36 -5.98 11.57 8.47
N TYR A 37 -6.53 11.93 7.32
CA TYR A 37 -6.15 13.16 6.62
C TYR A 37 -7.00 14.32 7.14
N ASP A 38 -6.34 15.42 7.49
CA ASP A 38 -7.03 16.62 7.94
C ASP A 38 -7.68 17.37 6.76
N LYS A 39 -8.46 18.40 7.12
CA LYS A 39 -9.17 19.23 6.14
C LYS A 39 -8.22 19.96 5.20
N ALA A 40 -7.08 20.45 5.68
CA ALA A 40 -6.13 21.20 4.87
C ALA A 40 -5.52 20.32 3.78
N HIS A 41 -5.09 19.11 4.14
CA HIS A 41 -4.59 18.10 3.21
C HIS A 41 -5.64 17.74 2.16
N LEU A 42 -6.85 17.38 2.60
CA LEU A 42 -7.94 16.99 1.68
C LEU A 42 -8.46 18.15 0.81
N SER A 43 -8.16 19.40 1.17
CA SER A 43 -8.44 20.58 0.35
C SER A 43 -7.34 20.82 -0.69
N ALA A 44 -6.08 20.48 -0.38
CA ALA A 44 -4.96 20.55 -1.30
C ALA A 44 -4.99 19.42 -2.34
N HIS A 45 -5.44 18.22 -1.95
CA HIS A 45 -5.56 17.03 -2.78
C HIS A 45 -7.02 16.80 -3.18
N LYS A 46 -7.49 17.53 -4.20
CA LYS A 46 -8.92 17.59 -4.55
C LYS A 46 -9.46 16.27 -5.11
N ASN A 47 -8.59 15.42 -5.66
CA ASN A 47 -8.96 14.14 -6.26
C ASN A 47 -8.78 12.96 -5.29
N GLN A 48 -8.28 13.22 -4.09
CA GLN A 48 -8.16 12.21 -3.04
C GLN A 48 -9.55 11.80 -2.55
N ILE A 49 -9.84 10.52 -2.74
CA ILE A 49 -11.06 9.84 -2.35
C ILE A 49 -10.96 9.41 -0.89
N VAL A 50 -9.82 8.85 -0.48
CA VAL A 50 -9.62 8.29 0.86
C VAL A 50 -9.36 9.39 1.88
N GLY A 51 -10.24 9.53 2.88
CA GLY A 51 -10.08 10.47 4.00
C GLY A 51 -9.46 9.83 5.24
N LYS A 52 -9.63 8.53 5.42
CA LYS A 52 -9.03 7.75 6.52
C LYS A 52 -8.64 6.35 6.05
N ALA A 53 -7.56 5.83 6.60
CA ALA A 53 -7.02 4.52 6.33
C ALA A 53 -6.68 3.80 7.63
N TRP A 54 -6.94 2.50 7.68
CA TRP A 54 -6.54 1.61 8.75
C TRP A 54 -6.02 0.30 8.16
N LEU A 55 -5.03 -0.27 8.83
CA LEU A 55 -4.40 -1.51 8.44
C LEU A 55 -4.05 -2.31 9.69
N SER A 56 -4.58 -3.52 9.78
CA SER A 56 -4.07 -4.54 10.72
C SER A 56 -3.20 -5.53 9.96
N ILE A 57 -2.06 -5.92 10.54
CA ILE A 57 -1.17 -6.97 10.03
C ILE A 57 -0.98 -8.01 11.12
N GLU A 58 -1.32 -9.26 10.83
CA GLU A 58 -1.18 -10.37 11.76
C GLU A 58 -0.60 -11.61 11.07
N THR A 59 -0.06 -12.53 11.87
CA THR A 59 0.40 -13.84 11.36
C THR A 59 -0.76 -14.81 11.27
N ARG A 60 -0.77 -15.62 10.21
CA ARG A 60 -1.66 -16.79 10.08
C ARG A 60 -0.85 -18.05 9.75
N LYS A 61 -1.21 -19.16 10.38
CA LYS A 61 -0.54 -20.46 10.20
C LYS A 61 -1.31 -21.41 9.29
N ASP A 62 -2.58 -21.12 9.03
CA ASP A 62 -3.55 -21.99 8.36
C ASP A 62 -3.60 -21.78 6.83
N THR A 63 -2.94 -20.74 6.31
CA THR A 63 -3.05 -20.36 4.90
C THR A 63 -1.68 -20.35 4.16
N PRO A 64 -0.90 -21.45 4.13
CA PRO A 64 0.29 -21.51 3.26
C PRO A 64 -0.07 -21.24 1.78
N PRO A 65 0.77 -20.54 0.99
CA PRO A 65 2.08 -19.96 1.31
C PRO A 65 2.02 -18.52 1.88
N TYR A 66 0.89 -18.09 2.43
CA TYR A 66 0.65 -16.70 2.89
C TYR A 66 0.64 -16.63 4.43
N PRO A 67 1.82 -16.50 5.08
CA PRO A 67 1.93 -16.54 6.54
C PRO A 67 1.38 -15.29 7.24
N PHE A 68 0.91 -14.29 6.50
CA PHE A 68 0.36 -13.05 7.05
C PHE A 68 -1.03 -12.77 6.48
N LEU A 69 -1.88 -12.17 7.31
CA LEU A 69 -3.16 -11.58 6.92
C LEU A 69 -3.08 -10.08 7.16
N ALA A 70 -3.52 -9.31 6.16
CA ALA A 70 -3.70 -7.87 6.30
C ALA A 70 -5.17 -7.51 6.14
N THR A 71 -5.74 -6.77 7.08
CA THR A 71 -7.08 -6.18 6.92
C THR A 71 -6.90 -4.70 6.61
N LEU A 72 -7.23 -4.31 5.38
CA LEU A 72 -7.11 -2.93 4.90
C LEU A 72 -8.50 -2.29 4.84
N GLN A 73 -8.66 -1.15 5.52
CA GLN A 73 -9.91 -0.41 5.57
C GLN A 73 -9.70 1.04 5.15
N PHE A 74 -10.63 1.57 4.37
CA PHE A 74 -10.66 2.98 4.02
C PHE A 74 -12.03 3.60 4.28
N SER A 75 -12.04 4.85 4.70
CA SER A 75 -13.23 5.68 4.64
C SER A 75 -13.07 6.75 3.57
N ALA A 76 -14.05 6.87 2.69
CA ALA A 76 -14.07 7.91 1.67
C ALA A 76 -14.38 9.30 2.29
N LYS A 77 -13.77 10.35 1.73
CA LYS A 77 -13.99 11.75 2.09
C LYS A 77 -15.48 12.05 2.11
N GLY A 78 -15.96 12.60 3.23
CA GLY A 78 -17.36 12.98 3.41
C GLY A 78 -18.33 11.83 3.75
N ARG A 79 -17.87 10.58 3.90
CA ARG A 79 -18.72 9.42 4.24
C ARG A 79 -18.68 8.98 5.71
N GLY A 80 -18.12 9.80 6.59
CA GLY A 80 -18.21 9.59 8.04
C GLY A 80 -17.54 8.30 8.51
N LYS A 81 -18.33 7.37 9.09
CA LYS A 81 -17.85 6.07 9.62
C LYS A 81 -17.99 4.91 8.62
N ALA A 82 -18.56 5.12 7.43
CA ALA A 82 -18.65 4.05 6.44
C ALA A 82 -17.23 3.65 6.01
N ALA A 83 -16.87 2.39 6.27
CA ALA A 83 -15.58 1.81 5.97
C ALA A 83 -15.74 0.77 4.85
N PHE A 84 -14.91 0.90 3.83
CA PHE A 84 -14.73 -0.10 2.78
C PHE A 84 -13.55 -0.96 3.19
N SER A 85 -13.70 -2.28 3.14
CA SER A 85 -12.70 -3.21 3.69
C SER A 85 -12.32 -4.27 2.67
N THR A 86 -11.07 -4.73 2.73
CA THR A 86 -10.63 -5.96 2.07
C THR A 86 -9.62 -6.70 2.94
N PHE A 87 -9.59 -8.02 2.79
CA PHE A 87 -8.61 -8.90 3.40
C PHE A 87 -7.53 -9.26 2.38
N GLY A 88 -6.27 -9.15 2.77
CA GLY A 88 -5.10 -9.47 1.98
C GLY A 88 -4.41 -10.74 2.51
N ALA A 89 -4.34 -11.79 1.70
CA ALA A 89 -3.46 -12.91 1.98
C ALA A 89 -2.03 -12.53 1.55
N CYS A 90 -1.12 -12.41 2.51
CA CYS A 90 0.16 -11.76 2.31
C CYS A 90 1.35 -12.71 2.46
N LYS A 91 2.36 -12.52 1.61
CA LYS A 91 3.67 -13.18 1.68
C LYS A 91 4.79 -12.17 1.55
N GLU A 92 5.97 -12.52 2.03
CA GLU A 92 7.16 -11.72 1.83
C GLU A 92 7.55 -11.63 0.35
N ASP A 93 7.85 -10.42 -0.13
CA ASP A 93 8.48 -10.12 -1.40
C ASP A 93 9.48 -8.97 -1.23
N ARG A 94 10.78 -9.29 -1.27
CA ARG A 94 11.87 -8.30 -1.28
C ARG A 94 11.76 -7.26 -0.15
N GLY A 95 11.68 -7.71 1.11
CA GLY A 95 11.62 -6.83 2.28
C GLY A 95 10.26 -6.14 2.52
N ALA A 96 9.23 -6.51 1.77
CA ALA A 96 7.86 -6.03 1.96
C ALA A 96 6.87 -7.21 2.01
N LEU A 97 5.62 -6.93 2.33
CA LEU A 97 4.52 -7.86 2.15
C LEU A 97 3.80 -7.57 0.82
N LEU A 98 3.65 -8.59 -0.02
CA LEU A 98 2.75 -8.56 -1.17
C LEU A 98 1.48 -9.31 -0.81
N CYS A 99 0.34 -8.62 -0.90
CA CYS A 99 -0.96 -9.10 -0.46
C CYS A 99 -1.91 -9.24 -1.64
N ASN A 100 -2.46 -10.43 -1.83
CA ASN A 100 -3.58 -10.64 -2.73
C ASN A 100 -4.86 -10.27 -1.99
N ALA A 101 -5.58 -9.25 -2.47
CA ALA A 101 -6.82 -8.81 -1.86
C ALA A 101 -7.95 -9.83 -2.10
N SER A 102 -9.04 -9.70 -1.35
CA SER A 102 -10.22 -10.56 -1.50
C SER A 102 -11.25 -9.90 -2.41
N LEU A 103 -11.93 -10.71 -3.22
CA LEU A 103 -13.09 -10.28 -4.01
C LEU A 103 -14.37 -10.41 -3.23
N SER A 104 -15.30 -9.50 -3.48
CA SER A 104 -16.70 -9.74 -3.12
C SER A 104 -17.24 -10.93 -3.91
N ALA A 105 -18.00 -11.78 -3.22
CA ALA A 105 -18.80 -12.85 -3.82
C ALA A 105 -20.14 -12.36 -4.39
N GLU A 106 -20.47 -11.08 -4.22
CA GLU A 106 -21.76 -10.53 -4.65
C GLU A 106 -21.86 -10.33 -6.17
N GLU A 107 -22.98 -10.75 -6.73
CA GLU A 107 -23.36 -10.44 -8.11
C GLU A 107 -24.12 -9.11 -8.17
N THR A 108 -23.66 -8.19 -9.03
CA THR A 108 -24.29 -6.86 -9.25
C THR A 108 -23.93 -6.37 -10.66
N ASP A 109 -24.59 -5.33 -11.16
CA ASP A 109 -24.35 -4.81 -12.51
C ASP A 109 -22.91 -4.35 -12.75
N LEU A 110 -22.46 -4.43 -14.00
CA LEU A 110 -21.16 -3.89 -14.41
C LEU A 110 -21.18 -2.36 -14.52
N CYS A 111 -20.13 -1.72 -14.02
CA CYS A 111 -19.91 -0.30 -14.17
C CYS A 111 -19.58 0.06 -15.63
N LYS A 112 -20.15 1.17 -16.11
CA LYS A 112 -19.82 1.76 -17.42
C LYS A 112 -18.45 2.46 -17.45
N THR A 113 -17.87 2.73 -16.28
CA THR A 113 -16.59 3.41 -16.11
C THR A 113 -15.65 2.55 -15.28
N LYS A 114 -14.34 2.69 -15.54
CA LYS A 114 -13.27 2.03 -14.79
C LYS A 114 -12.53 2.99 -13.84
N ASN A 115 -13.03 4.21 -13.68
CA ASN A 115 -12.41 5.25 -12.85
C ASN A 115 -12.61 4.97 -11.36
N ASP A 116 -11.62 5.34 -10.56
CA ASP A 116 -11.62 5.22 -9.11
C ASP A 116 -12.78 5.98 -8.43
N GLY A 117 -13.13 5.50 -7.25
CA GLY A 117 -14.14 6.09 -6.39
C GLY A 117 -15.17 5.09 -5.92
N VAL A 118 -16.17 5.60 -5.19
CA VAL A 118 -17.26 4.78 -4.68
C VAL A 118 -18.33 4.57 -5.75
N ARG A 119 -18.80 3.34 -5.91
CA ARG A 119 -19.78 2.92 -6.91
C ARG A 119 -20.79 1.95 -6.32
N HIS A 120 -21.92 1.77 -7.00
CA HIS A 120 -22.94 0.75 -6.69
C HIS A 120 -23.05 -0.27 -7.85
N CYS A 121 -21.90 -0.58 -8.45
CA CYS A 121 -21.73 -1.50 -9.58
C CYS A 121 -20.33 -2.11 -9.48
N ARG A 122 -20.07 -3.19 -10.23
CA ARG A 122 -18.77 -3.86 -10.29
C ARG A 122 -17.97 -3.53 -11.54
N ILE A 123 -16.67 -3.29 -11.39
CA ILE A 123 -15.79 -2.98 -12.54
C ILE A 123 -15.36 -4.26 -13.26
N SER A 124 -15.15 -5.36 -12.53
CA SER A 124 -14.83 -6.68 -13.07
C SER A 124 -15.11 -7.77 -12.03
N TYR A 125 -15.23 -9.03 -12.45
CA TYR A 125 -15.44 -10.18 -11.56
C TYR A 125 -14.21 -11.11 -11.43
N ASP A 126 -13.15 -10.86 -12.22
CA ASP A 126 -12.10 -11.83 -12.48
C ASP A 126 -10.78 -11.58 -11.73
N LYS A 127 -10.63 -10.44 -11.06
CA LYS A 127 -9.36 -10.06 -10.43
C LYS A 127 -9.53 -9.48 -9.03
N ALA A 128 -8.92 -10.14 -8.06
CA ALA A 128 -8.99 -9.76 -6.67
C ALA A 128 -8.21 -8.50 -6.30
N GLY A 129 -7.28 -8.11 -7.15
CA GLY A 129 -6.40 -6.98 -6.89
C GLY A 129 -5.30 -7.36 -5.90
N ALA A 130 -4.38 -6.43 -5.70
CA ALA A 130 -3.21 -6.65 -4.89
C ALA A 130 -2.69 -5.32 -4.34
N PHE A 131 -2.11 -5.39 -3.15
CA PHE A 131 -1.44 -4.27 -2.53
C PHE A 131 -0.13 -4.70 -1.86
N ARG A 132 0.82 -3.77 -1.76
CA ARG A 132 2.11 -3.96 -1.12
C ARG A 132 2.14 -3.18 0.19
N ILE A 133 2.76 -3.76 1.21
CA ILE A 133 3.02 -3.09 2.49
C ILE A 133 4.54 -3.10 2.70
N ALA A 134 5.16 -1.93 2.68
CA ALA A 134 6.59 -1.77 2.94
C ALA A 134 6.82 -1.01 4.26
N ALA A 135 7.85 -1.41 5.02
CA ALA A 135 8.24 -0.64 6.20
C ALA A 135 8.80 0.72 5.79
N GLN A 136 8.54 1.73 6.60
CA GLN A 136 9.10 3.08 6.49
C GLN A 136 9.53 3.54 7.89
N PRO A 137 10.48 4.49 8.00
CA PRO A 137 10.94 4.97 9.31
C PRO A 137 9.80 5.42 10.24
N GLU A 138 8.75 6.03 9.68
CA GLU A 138 7.60 6.55 10.41
C GLU A 138 6.35 5.63 10.44
N GLY A 139 6.44 4.42 9.87
CA GLY A 139 5.34 3.46 9.85
C GLY A 139 5.38 2.50 8.66
N VAL A 140 4.29 2.41 7.91
CA VAL A 140 4.17 1.52 6.75
C VAL A 140 3.58 2.23 5.55
N LEU A 141 4.14 1.97 4.37
CA LEU A 141 3.59 2.42 3.11
C LEU A 141 2.74 1.31 2.51
N VAL A 142 1.44 1.57 2.38
CA VAL A 142 0.50 0.73 1.62
C VAL A 142 0.44 1.26 0.19
N THR A 143 0.71 0.41 -0.79
CA THR A 143 0.64 0.76 -2.21
C THR A 143 -0.29 -0.18 -2.96
N VAL A 144 -1.23 0.38 -3.71
CA VAL A 144 -2.07 -0.34 -4.66
C VAL A 144 -1.20 -0.82 -5.81
N VAL A 145 -1.11 -2.14 -6.01
CA VAL A 145 -0.31 -2.77 -7.07
C VAL A 145 -1.21 -3.17 -8.22
N GLU A 146 -2.37 -3.75 -7.89
CA GLU A 146 -3.44 -4.02 -8.83
C GLU A 146 -4.73 -3.41 -8.28
N ARG A 147 -5.66 -3.08 -9.17
CA ARG A 147 -6.90 -2.38 -8.79
C ARG A 147 -7.63 -3.10 -7.67
N LEU A 148 -7.90 -2.38 -6.59
CA LEU A 148 -8.65 -2.89 -5.46
C LEU A 148 -10.15 -2.66 -5.67
N GLU A 149 -10.94 -3.68 -5.35
CA GLU A 149 -12.37 -3.61 -5.10
C GLU A 149 -12.57 -3.81 -3.60
N MET A 150 -13.12 -2.81 -2.91
CA MET A 150 -13.32 -2.88 -1.46
C MET A 150 -14.80 -2.73 -1.16
N PRO A 151 -15.50 -3.81 -0.74
CA PRO A 151 -16.89 -3.75 -0.34
C PRO A 151 -17.09 -2.79 0.83
N GLY A 152 -18.15 -1.99 0.73
CA GLY A 152 -18.64 -1.11 1.78
C GLY A 152 -19.50 -1.85 2.80
N PRO A 153 -19.94 -1.18 3.87
CA PRO A 153 -20.67 -1.82 4.97
C PRO A 153 -22.10 -2.26 4.59
N ASP A 154 -22.63 -1.79 3.45
CA ASP A 154 -24.01 -2.01 3.01
C ASP A 154 -24.19 -3.23 2.07
N ALA A 155 -23.35 -4.26 2.23
CA ALA A 155 -23.29 -5.50 1.44
C ALA A 155 -24.52 -6.45 1.63
N GLY A 156 -25.72 -5.87 1.64
CA GLY A 156 -26.99 -6.55 1.88
C GLY A 156 -28.24 -5.74 1.53
N GLY A 157 -28.11 -4.63 0.78
CA GLY A 157 -29.26 -3.82 0.36
C GLY A 157 -29.03 -3.01 -0.93
N ARG A 158 -27.82 -2.43 -1.09
CA ARG A 158 -27.25 -1.93 -2.36
C ARG A 158 -25.74 -1.87 -2.17
N ALA A 159 -25.04 -2.96 -2.47
CA ALA A 159 -23.61 -3.05 -2.24
C ALA A 159 -22.89 -1.87 -2.89
N SER A 160 -22.13 -1.12 -2.08
CA SER A 160 -21.25 -0.08 -2.57
C SER A 160 -19.82 -0.58 -2.51
N TYR A 161 -19.02 -0.20 -3.48
CA TYR A 161 -17.63 -0.62 -3.62
C TYR A 161 -16.75 0.60 -3.79
N LEU A 162 -15.63 0.64 -3.07
CA LEU A 162 -14.56 1.58 -3.33
C LEU A 162 -13.56 0.94 -4.29
N TYR A 163 -13.33 1.60 -5.43
CA TYR A 163 -12.31 1.21 -6.39
C TYR A 163 -11.12 2.15 -6.34
N LEU A 164 -9.92 1.59 -6.19
CA LEU A 164 -8.65 2.30 -6.23
C LEU A 164 -7.71 1.64 -7.23
N SER A 165 -7.06 2.43 -8.09
CA SER A 165 -6.17 1.95 -9.15
C SER A 165 -4.71 2.31 -8.84
N PRO A 166 -3.74 1.52 -9.35
CA PRO A 166 -2.31 1.78 -9.12
C PRO A 166 -1.84 3.09 -9.76
N ASP A 167 -2.54 3.57 -10.80
CA ASP A 167 -2.10 4.72 -11.60
C ASP A 167 -2.66 6.06 -11.08
N ASN A 168 -3.48 6.04 -10.02
CA ASN A 168 -4.08 7.23 -9.46
C ASN A 168 -3.14 7.89 -8.44
N ALA A 169 -2.46 8.96 -8.85
CA ALA A 169 -1.45 9.67 -8.06
C ALA A 169 -1.88 10.04 -6.63
N GLU A 170 -3.18 10.31 -6.38
CA GLU A 170 -3.68 10.69 -5.05
C GLU A 170 -4.33 9.54 -4.27
N ASN A 171 -4.47 8.34 -4.86
CA ASN A 171 -5.21 7.22 -4.26
C ASN A 171 -4.54 5.85 -4.40
N HIS A 172 -3.29 5.78 -4.83
CA HIS A 172 -2.54 4.52 -4.97
C HIS A 172 -1.57 4.27 -3.82
N ALA A 173 -1.20 5.28 -3.01
CA ALA A 173 -0.18 5.15 -1.98
C ALA A 173 -0.57 5.86 -0.68
N PHE A 174 -0.50 5.15 0.43
CA PHE A 174 -0.90 5.62 1.76
C PHE A 174 0.17 5.26 2.77
N LEU A 175 0.86 6.28 3.29
CA LEU A 175 1.76 6.11 4.42
C LEU A 175 0.95 6.16 5.71
N LEU A 176 0.88 5.05 6.44
CA LEU A 176 0.17 4.90 7.72
C LEU A 176 1.18 4.86 8.86
N ARG A 177 0.77 5.36 10.03
CA ARG A 177 1.58 5.35 11.25
C ARG A 177 1.09 4.28 12.22
N PRO A 178 1.94 3.75 13.12
CA PRO A 178 1.49 2.87 14.18
C PRO A 178 0.33 3.49 14.98
N ALA A 179 -0.64 2.66 15.35
CA ALA A 179 -1.82 3.09 16.09
C ALA A 179 -2.17 2.07 17.19
N ASP A 180 -2.94 2.51 18.18
CA ASP A 180 -3.51 1.60 19.18
C ASP A 180 -4.37 0.53 18.50
N ALA A 181 -4.35 -0.70 19.01
CA ALA A 181 -5.09 -1.84 18.43
C ALA A 181 -6.57 -1.53 18.19
N LYS A 182 -7.21 -0.81 19.12
CA LYS A 182 -8.61 -0.35 19.06
C LYS A 182 -8.94 0.52 17.84
N ALA A 183 -7.94 1.08 17.15
CA ALA A 183 -8.18 1.84 15.94
C ALA A 183 -8.50 0.94 14.73
N CYS A 184 -8.10 -0.33 14.76
CA CYS A 184 -8.33 -1.31 13.70
C CYS A 184 -9.46 -2.31 13.99
N GLU A 185 -10.11 -2.20 15.16
CA GLU A 185 -11.25 -3.02 15.61
C GLU A 185 -12.59 -2.54 15.04
#